data_AF-A0A9W9ZU19-F1
#
_entry.id   AF-A0A9W9ZU19-F1
#
_cell.length_a   1.000
_cell.length_b   1.000
_cell.length_c   1.000
_cell.angle_alpha   90.00
_cell.angle_beta   90.00
_cell.angle_gamma   90.00
#
_symmetry.space_group_name_H-M   'P 1'
#
loop_
_entity.id
_entity.type
_entity.pdbx_description
1 polymer ?
#
loop_
_entity_poly.entity_id
_entity_poly.type
_entity_poly.pdbx_seq_one_letter_code
_entity_poly.pdbx_strand_id
1 'polypeptide(L)'
;MAYHLCIELSAAIVPPTGDEGDNYIIHVQFHGSARDEYTVVYEKLERSLLTEYLKQRDGPDFHQKLMKLTFNITPEEDATSFCRSVLERGIFCRQRVYFFLGHSDDQLKKKSCYLMSASHENIHVLLAQFGDFLAERNLGKRARKIGMLFSTLNKPLSLAATEYKVQPDIKRGVFRSYTFTDGCGFMSPEFSSEVQRIFELDYQPSAVQVRYRGIEGMLALKEDLTEVKVQFHNSMQKFVTPTSFPGRRKRDPENEVDVTPDENIPDFVDVVDYSRPYVSGYLDTRMIMLLADAGVSTEHLEELQSGYHELLENMCKNTASDEYFLRLRGEVQFLKDIQESGVDGRVKKHLKLLRKQELDEMMEAAYTRILVPRSRVVFAVCDPYGKLKHGECYFRPTIPDDDTDFTAAEKIVVARSPCYHPGDVRVLKLTHEKPGYENWGTDLIPSGIEAPCDYAPTIATKIREASAKSVSYLSAKFRRGHRSRHLNYREQMLRYFATFSDEIPKRIEGEYMKCATAAGPSSKECRQLSKMLYQAANFTEDTATLQKELEQMNEAVNKLLLRSGPITGSSRQPVTSSSGSLSGSRRTGCEIWEEIDNKAKYFVGRMQRMKSVV
;
A
#
# COMPACT_ATOMS: atom_id res chain seq x y z
N MET A 1 -21.32 24.23 28.34
CA MET A 1 -20.12 23.92 27.52
C MET A 1 -19.51 22.66 28.09
N ALA A 2 -19.18 21.66 27.26
CA ALA A 2 -18.43 20.51 27.75
C ALA A 2 -17.00 20.95 28.09
N TYR A 3 -16.52 20.62 29.30
CA TYR A 3 -15.16 20.95 29.75
C TYR A 3 -14.11 20.19 28.93
N HIS A 4 -12.86 20.63 28.85
CA HIS A 4 -11.78 19.82 28.24
C HIS A 4 -11.60 18.50 29.00
N LEU A 5 -11.06 17.47 28.33
CA LEU A 5 -10.62 16.27 29.03
C LEU A 5 -9.25 16.54 29.64
N CYS A 6 -9.15 16.51 30.97
CA CYS A 6 -7.88 16.74 31.66
C CYS A 6 -7.09 15.44 31.75
N ILE A 7 -5.83 15.48 31.32
CA ILE A 7 -4.86 14.39 31.44
C ILE A 7 -3.77 14.82 32.41
N GLU A 8 -3.58 14.02 33.46
CA GLU A 8 -2.53 14.25 34.44
C GLU A 8 -1.24 13.58 33.97
N LEU A 9 -0.17 14.37 33.87
CA LEU A 9 1.16 13.86 33.60
C LEU A 9 1.85 13.58 34.95
N SER A 10 2.09 12.31 35.26
CA SER A 10 2.86 11.95 36.45
C SER A 10 4.25 12.58 36.39
N ALA A 11 4.71 13.13 37.52
CA ALA A 11 6.05 13.72 37.64
C ALA A 11 7.19 12.71 37.36
N ALA A 12 6.91 11.40 37.43
CA ALA A 12 7.85 10.34 37.09
C ALA A 12 8.06 10.15 35.58
N ILE A 13 7.17 10.69 34.74
CA ILE A 13 7.26 10.56 33.27
C ILE A 13 8.07 11.74 32.73
N VAL A 14 9.36 11.49 32.53
CA VAL A 14 10.33 12.46 32.00
C VAL A 14 10.61 12.11 30.52
N PRO A 15 10.76 13.11 29.63
CA PRO A 15 11.18 12.83 28.25
C PRO A 15 12.53 12.10 28.25
N PRO A 16 12.73 11.11 27.36
CA PRO A 16 14.00 10.40 27.23
C PRO A 16 15.13 11.39 26.94
N THR A 17 16.31 11.16 27.50
CA THR A 17 17.56 11.76 27.03
C THR A 17 17.97 11.04 25.74
N GLY A 18 17.43 11.51 24.60
CA GLY A 18 17.81 11.02 23.27
C GLY A 18 19.10 11.65 22.75
N ASP A 19 19.55 11.20 21.58
CA ASP A 19 20.65 11.82 20.84
C ASP A 19 20.32 13.27 20.46
N GLU A 20 21.34 14.11 20.26
CA GLU A 20 21.16 15.50 19.80
C GLU A 20 20.35 15.52 18.49
N GLY A 21 19.11 16.04 18.55
CA GLY A 21 18.23 16.22 17.39
C GLY A 21 16.92 15.42 17.41
N ASP A 22 16.76 14.48 18.35
CA ASP A 22 15.51 13.73 18.52
C ASP A 22 14.46 14.54 19.31
N ASN A 23 13.30 14.75 18.68
CA ASN A 23 12.16 15.40 19.32
C ASN A 23 11.21 14.35 19.90
N TYR A 24 10.82 14.50 21.15
CA TYR A 24 9.82 13.63 21.80
C TYR A 24 8.54 14.40 22.09
N ILE A 25 7.40 13.75 21.89
CA ILE A 25 6.08 14.31 22.17
C ILE A 25 5.34 13.46 23.19
N ILE A 26 4.37 14.07 23.87
CA ILE A 26 3.46 13.35 24.74
C ILE A 26 2.54 12.48 23.88
N HIS A 27 2.44 11.20 24.23
CA HIS A 27 1.53 10.24 23.63
C HIS A 27 0.54 9.73 24.69
N VAL A 28 -0.73 10.06 24.51
CA VAL A 28 -1.82 9.58 25.35
C VAL A 28 -2.48 8.38 24.67
N GLN A 29 -2.64 7.28 25.40
CA GLN A 29 -3.27 6.05 24.90
C GLN A 29 -4.45 5.72 25.79
N PHE A 30 -5.67 5.79 25.25
CA PHE A 30 -6.87 5.35 25.95
C PHE A 30 -7.07 3.86 25.77
N HIS A 31 -7.31 3.13 26.86
CA HIS A 31 -7.61 1.69 26.86
C HIS A 31 -9.06 1.38 27.25
N GLY A 32 -9.81 2.42 27.63
CA GLY A 32 -11.24 2.34 27.87
C GLY A 32 -11.89 3.73 27.86
N SER A 33 -13.17 3.78 28.19
CA SER A 33 -14.00 5.01 28.11
C SER A 33 -14.14 5.73 29.46
N ALA A 34 -13.66 5.14 30.55
CA ALA A 34 -13.65 5.79 31.84
C ALA A 34 -12.55 6.87 31.91
N ARG A 35 -12.70 7.80 32.88
CA ARG A 35 -11.88 9.01 32.98
C ARG A 35 -10.38 8.74 33.15
N ASP A 36 -10.02 7.63 33.81
CA ASP A 36 -8.64 7.31 34.19
C ASP A 36 -8.09 6.08 33.44
N GLU A 37 -8.80 5.60 32.41
CA GLU A 37 -8.39 4.44 31.60
C GLU A 37 -7.46 4.85 30.45
N TYR A 38 -6.33 5.46 30.82
CA TYR A 38 -5.30 5.86 29.87
C TYR A 38 -3.89 5.65 30.40
N THR A 39 -2.95 5.52 29.48
CA THR A 39 -1.52 5.63 29.78
C THR A 39 -0.93 6.83 29.05
N VAL A 40 0.10 7.43 29.64
CA VAL A 40 0.86 8.51 29.02
C VAL A 40 2.31 8.09 28.91
N VAL A 41 2.87 8.20 27.71
CA VAL A 41 4.27 7.92 27.41
C VAL A 41 4.87 9.04 26.57
N TYR A 42 6.20 9.10 26.48
CA TYR A 42 6.87 9.91 25.46
C TYR A 42 7.18 9.04 24.26
N GLU A 43 6.86 9.54 23.07
CA GLU A 43 7.18 8.88 21.80
C GLU A 43 8.05 9.81 20.95
N LYS A 44 8.99 9.24 20.20
CA LYS A 44 9.79 9.97 19.23
C LYS A 44 8.87 10.52 18.13
N LEU A 45 8.96 11.81 17.86
CA LEU A 45 8.17 12.48 16.83
C LEU A 45 8.66 12.05 15.44
N GLU A 46 7.74 11.47 14.66
CA GLU A 46 8.00 11.12 13.27
C GLU A 46 8.24 12.38 12.41
N ARG A 47 9.25 12.29 11.55
CA ARG A 47 9.52 13.33 10.54
C ARG A 47 8.49 13.18 9.42
N SER A 48 7.86 14.27 9.01
CA SER A 48 6.81 14.35 8.00
C SER A 48 6.90 15.70 7.30
N LEU A 49 6.21 15.89 6.18
CA LEU A 49 6.16 17.20 5.52
C LEU A 49 5.67 18.29 6.49
N LEU A 50 4.64 17.99 7.30
CA LEU A 50 4.11 18.93 8.27
C LEU A 50 5.10 19.22 9.39
N THR A 51 5.75 18.21 9.95
CA THR A 51 6.67 18.42 11.09
C THR A 51 7.96 19.12 10.68
N GLU A 52 8.47 18.87 9.47
CA GLU A 52 9.60 19.64 8.93
C GLU A 52 9.23 21.10 8.67
N TYR A 53 8.03 21.36 8.12
CA TYR A 53 7.52 22.72 7.97
C TYR A 53 7.37 23.44 9.32
N LEU A 54 6.77 22.78 10.31
CA LEU A 54 6.61 23.35 11.66
C LEU A 54 7.96 23.62 12.33
N LYS A 55 8.96 22.75 12.14
CA LYS A 55 10.32 22.95 12.64
C LYS A 55 10.97 24.20 12.05
N GLN A 56 10.81 24.42 10.74
CA GLN A 56 11.33 25.61 10.06
C GLN A 56 10.61 26.90 10.52
N ARG A 57 9.28 26.84 10.65
CA ARG A 57 8.46 28.01 11.00
C ARG A 57 8.52 28.38 12.48
N ASP A 58 8.45 27.40 13.37
CA ASP A 58 8.27 27.61 14.83
C ASP A 58 9.58 27.40 15.63
N GLY A 59 10.66 26.97 14.98
CA GLY A 59 11.96 26.72 15.62
C GLY A 59 12.08 25.35 16.31
N PRO A 60 13.14 25.11 17.10
CA PRO A 60 13.47 23.78 17.63
C PRO A 60 12.41 23.23 18.60
N ASP A 61 11.71 24.10 19.33
CA ASP A 61 10.71 23.72 20.34
C ASP A 61 9.30 23.48 19.77
N PHE A 62 9.13 23.48 18.44
CA PHE A 62 7.82 23.31 17.79
C PHE A 62 7.07 22.06 18.29
N HIS A 63 7.80 20.98 18.57
CA HIS A 63 7.27 19.69 18.99
C HIS A 63 6.50 19.77 20.32
N GLN A 64 6.81 20.74 21.20
CA GLN A 64 6.09 20.96 22.46
C GLN A 64 4.62 21.35 22.25
N LYS A 65 4.28 21.86 21.05
CA LYS A 65 2.90 22.16 20.65
C LYS A 65 2.14 20.94 20.13
N LEU A 66 2.79 19.79 19.97
CA LEU A 66 2.19 18.57 19.43
C LEU A 66 1.95 17.53 20.52
N MET A 67 0.94 16.71 20.30
CA MET A 67 0.60 15.54 21.12
C MET A 67 0.12 14.43 20.20
N LYS A 68 0.47 13.19 20.50
CA LYS A 68 -0.11 12.01 19.85
C LYS A 68 -1.22 11.45 20.73
N LEU A 69 -2.26 10.97 20.10
CA LEU A 69 -3.39 10.34 20.76
C LEU A 69 -3.73 9.02 20.08
N THR A 70 -3.94 7.96 20.85
CA THR A 70 -4.38 6.65 20.37
C THR A 70 -5.59 6.16 21.17
N PHE A 71 -6.56 5.55 20.49
CA PHE A 71 -7.72 4.90 21.09
C PHE A 71 -7.63 3.39 20.90
N ASN A 72 -7.23 2.67 21.95
CA ASN A 72 -7.17 1.21 22.02
C ASN A 72 -8.36 0.68 22.84
N ILE A 73 -9.59 1.00 22.42
CA ILE A 73 -10.80 0.69 23.17
C ILE A 73 -11.58 -0.41 22.44
N THR A 74 -12.04 -1.41 23.19
CA THR A 74 -12.91 -2.48 22.72
C THR A 74 -14.14 -2.58 23.63
N PRO A 75 -15.37 -2.74 23.10
CA PRO A 75 -15.77 -2.86 21.68
C PRO A 75 -15.78 -1.51 20.90
N GLU A 76 -15.80 -1.57 19.57
CA GLU A 76 -15.66 -0.38 18.68
C GLU A 76 -16.76 0.68 18.83
N GLU A 77 -17.99 0.29 19.22
CA GLU A 77 -19.11 1.22 19.38
C GLU A 77 -18.86 2.21 20.52
N ASP A 78 -18.40 1.70 21.67
CA ASP A 78 -18.01 2.51 22.83
C ASP A 78 -16.79 3.39 22.48
N ALA A 79 -15.84 2.84 21.71
CA ALA A 79 -14.69 3.58 21.21
C ALA A 79 -15.09 4.78 20.34
N THR A 80 -16.10 4.61 19.46
CA THR A 80 -16.53 5.64 18.51
C THR A 80 -17.11 6.86 19.22
N SER A 81 -18.06 6.65 20.13
CA SER A 81 -18.73 7.73 20.86
C SER A 81 -17.75 8.49 21.78
N PHE A 82 -16.89 7.75 22.48
CA PHE A 82 -15.86 8.30 23.33
C PHE A 82 -14.81 9.07 22.52
N CYS A 83 -14.27 8.48 21.44
CA CYS A 83 -13.31 9.12 20.55
C CYS A 83 -13.83 10.47 20.04
N ARG A 84 -15.08 10.49 19.55
CA ARG A 84 -15.72 11.72 19.11
C ARG A 84 -15.78 12.77 20.22
N SER A 85 -16.22 12.40 21.42
CA SER A 85 -16.28 13.30 22.58
C SER A 85 -14.92 13.88 22.95
N VAL A 86 -13.87 13.04 23.00
CA VAL A 86 -12.50 13.46 23.30
C VAL A 86 -11.99 14.46 22.26
N LEU A 87 -12.17 14.18 20.98
CA LEU A 87 -11.68 15.04 19.90
C LEU A 87 -12.46 16.36 19.74
N GLU A 88 -13.76 16.34 20.02
CA GLU A 88 -14.60 17.54 20.03
C GLU A 88 -14.20 18.49 21.17
N ARG A 89 -13.95 17.94 22.36
CA ARG A 89 -13.56 18.66 23.57
C ARG A 89 -12.10 19.11 23.56
N GLY A 90 -11.20 18.30 23.00
CA GLY A 90 -9.75 18.49 23.12
C GLY A 90 -9.20 18.04 24.48
N ILE A 91 -7.88 17.91 24.55
CA ILE A 91 -7.14 17.45 25.72
C ILE A 91 -6.47 18.64 26.41
N PHE A 92 -6.68 18.79 27.72
CA PHE A 92 -5.93 19.72 28.55
C PHE A 92 -4.81 18.97 29.26
N CYS A 93 -3.56 19.36 28.99
CA CYS A 93 -2.37 18.78 29.59
C CYS A 93 -1.28 19.85 29.68
N ARG A 94 -0.49 19.87 30.76
CA ARG A 94 0.60 20.85 30.98
C ARG A 94 0.19 22.32 30.72
N GLN A 95 -0.96 22.73 31.25
CA GLN A 95 -1.51 24.10 31.10
C GLN A 95 -1.82 24.51 29.65
N ARG A 96 -1.89 23.54 28.72
CA ARG A 96 -2.20 23.76 27.31
C ARG A 96 -3.41 22.93 26.92
N VAL A 97 -4.22 23.47 26.01
CA VAL A 97 -5.28 22.72 25.34
C VAL A 97 -4.74 22.28 23.98
N TYR A 98 -4.97 21.01 23.65
CA TYR A 98 -4.60 20.37 22.39
C TYR A 98 -5.88 19.96 21.64
N PHE A 99 -5.95 20.32 20.36
CA PHE A 99 -7.06 19.97 19.47
C PHE A 99 -6.59 19.14 18.29
N PHE A 100 -7.49 18.33 17.74
CA PHE A 100 -7.22 17.49 16.57
C PHE A 100 -6.58 18.28 15.41
N LEU A 101 -5.45 17.78 14.94
CA LEU A 101 -4.68 18.33 13.83
C LEU A 101 -4.86 17.48 12.56
N GLY A 102 -4.69 16.16 12.68
CA GLY A 102 -4.83 15.22 11.57
C GLY A 102 -4.16 13.88 11.86
N HIS A 103 -4.11 13.01 10.85
CA HIS A 103 -3.53 11.66 10.93
C HIS A 103 -3.02 11.23 9.56
N SER A 104 -2.03 10.33 9.50
CA SER A 104 -1.71 9.57 8.28
C SER A 104 -2.70 8.42 8.04
N ASP A 105 -2.63 7.75 6.88
CA ASP A 105 -3.44 6.54 6.60
C ASP A 105 -3.14 5.41 7.60
N ASP A 106 -1.88 5.24 7.99
CA ASP A 106 -1.48 4.20 8.97
C ASP A 106 -1.93 4.56 10.39
N GLN A 107 -1.86 5.84 10.75
CA GLN A 107 -2.36 6.32 12.02
C GLN A 107 -3.89 6.11 12.13
N LEU A 108 -4.65 6.36 11.06
CA LEU A 108 -6.09 6.14 11.00
C LEU A 108 -6.47 4.68 11.29
N LYS A 109 -5.78 3.73 10.64
CA LYS A 109 -5.98 2.28 10.86
C LYS A 109 -5.71 1.88 12.32
N LYS A 110 -4.70 2.48 12.94
CA LYS A 110 -4.33 2.27 14.35
C LYS A 110 -5.15 3.10 15.33
N LYS A 111 -6.21 3.79 14.87
CA LYS A 111 -7.02 4.72 15.67
C LYS A 111 -6.15 5.73 16.45
N SER A 112 -5.15 6.28 15.78
CA SER A 112 -4.23 7.27 16.32
C SER A 112 -4.19 8.55 15.48
N CYS A 113 -3.88 9.68 16.09
CA CYS A 113 -3.81 10.98 15.44
C CYS A 113 -2.89 11.96 16.17
N TYR A 114 -2.55 13.06 15.50
CA TYR A 114 -1.88 14.19 16.12
C TYR A 114 -2.90 15.25 16.57
N LEU A 115 -2.58 15.87 17.71
CA LEU A 115 -3.23 17.07 18.22
C LEU A 115 -2.20 18.19 18.30
N MET A 116 -2.69 19.43 18.22
CA MET A 116 -1.89 20.64 18.31
C MET A 116 -2.44 21.61 19.35
N SER A 117 -1.55 22.23 20.11
CA SER A 117 -1.87 23.36 20.97
C SER A 117 -1.96 24.66 20.16
N ALA A 118 -3.13 24.85 19.55
CA ALA A 118 -3.49 26.03 18.75
C ALA A 118 -5.02 26.16 18.69
N SER A 119 -5.54 27.35 18.36
CA SER A 119 -6.98 27.50 18.11
C SER A 119 -7.42 26.69 16.87
N HIS A 120 -8.70 26.35 16.76
CA HIS A 120 -9.23 25.70 15.55
C HIS A 120 -9.01 26.52 14.28
N GLU A 121 -9.10 27.85 14.40
CA GLU A 121 -8.84 28.80 13.31
C GLU A 121 -7.37 28.71 12.87
N ASN A 122 -6.42 28.66 13.81
CA ASN A 122 -5.00 28.53 13.49
C ASN A 122 -4.62 27.17 12.88
N ILE A 123 -5.26 26.09 13.33
CA ILE A 123 -5.08 24.75 12.72
C ILE A 123 -5.59 24.77 11.27
N HIS A 124 -6.75 25.38 11.03
CA HIS A 124 -7.27 25.52 9.67
C HIS A 124 -6.32 26.34 8.79
N VAL A 125 -5.83 27.48 9.27
CA VAL A 125 -4.86 28.32 8.54
C VAL A 125 -3.58 27.54 8.24
N LEU A 126 -3.07 26.76 9.19
CA LEU A 126 -1.91 25.89 9.00
C LEU A 126 -2.13 24.89 7.86
N LEU A 127 -3.25 24.15 7.87
CA LEU A 127 -3.52 23.17 6.81
C LEU A 127 -3.73 23.84 5.44
N ALA A 128 -4.34 25.03 5.41
CA ALA A 128 -4.56 25.79 4.19
C ALA A 128 -3.25 26.25 3.50
N GLN A 129 -2.11 26.27 4.21
CA GLN A 129 -0.80 26.49 3.60
C GLN A 129 -0.39 25.38 2.62
N PHE A 130 -0.94 24.18 2.76
CA PHE A 130 -0.58 23.03 1.91
C PHE A 130 -1.56 22.80 0.77
N GLY A 131 -2.79 23.29 0.87
CA GLY A 131 -3.77 23.21 -0.21
C GLY A 131 -5.21 23.45 0.23
N ASP A 132 -6.08 23.61 -0.77
CA ASP A 132 -7.53 23.69 -0.55
C ASP A 132 -8.13 22.28 -0.47
N PHE A 133 -8.17 21.74 0.76
CA PHE A 133 -8.77 20.43 1.03
C PHE A 133 -10.31 20.46 1.04
N LEU A 134 -10.93 21.63 1.14
CA LEU A 134 -12.40 21.77 1.14
C LEU A 134 -13.00 21.47 -0.23
N ALA A 135 -12.24 21.70 -1.30
CA ALA A 135 -12.62 21.35 -2.66
C ALA A 135 -12.90 19.84 -2.85
N GLU A 136 -12.25 18.97 -2.08
CA GLU A 136 -12.51 17.53 -2.09
C GLU A 136 -13.74 17.21 -1.23
N ARG A 137 -14.81 16.70 -1.83
CA ARG A 137 -16.08 16.45 -1.12
C ARG A 137 -16.14 15.08 -0.47
N ASN A 138 -15.44 14.11 -1.05
CA ASN A 138 -15.39 12.78 -0.48
C ASN A 138 -14.49 12.80 0.76
N LEU A 139 -15.06 12.49 1.93
CA LEU A 139 -14.35 12.58 3.21
C LEU A 139 -13.13 11.67 3.28
N GLY A 140 -13.21 10.45 2.72
CA GLY A 140 -12.07 9.53 2.66
C GLY A 140 -10.94 10.07 1.80
N LYS A 141 -11.25 10.56 0.59
CA LYS A 141 -10.25 11.19 -0.29
C LYS A 141 -9.65 12.45 0.32
N ARG A 142 -10.47 13.26 1.00
CA ARG A 142 -10.03 14.47 1.71
C ARG A 142 -9.09 14.11 2.87
N ALA A 143 -9.50 13.16 3.73
CA ALA A 143 -8.69 12.67 4.84
C ALA A 143 -7.35 12.14 4.34
N ARG A 144 -7.34 11.37 3.25
CA ARG A 144 -6.11 10.87 2.62
C ARG A 144 -5.19 11.99 2.15
N LYS A 145 -5.72 13.02 1.46
CA LYS A 145 -4.93 14.17 1.00
C LYS A 145 -4.29 14.95 2.15
N ILE A 146 -5.06 15.18 3.23
CA ILE A 146 -4.53 15.80 4.45
C ILE A 146 -3.50 14.88 5.11
N GLY A 147 -3.78 13.57 5.12
CA GLY A 147 -2.93 12.55 5.73
C GLY A 147 -1.56 12.43 5.11
N MET A 148 -1.41 12.77 3.83
CA MET A 148 -0.11 12.87 3.16
C MET A 148 0.85 13.85 3.85
N LEU A 149 0.34 14.86 4.58
CA LEU A 149 1.17 15.80 5.33
C LEU A 149 1.82 15.15 6.57
N PHE A 150 1.22 14.08 7.08
CA PHE A 150 1.61 13.37 8.30
C PHE A 150 2.34 12.05 8.00
N SER A 151 2.43 11.66 6.74
CA SER A 151 3.16 10.46 6.36
C SER A 151 4.63 10.58 6.73
N THR A 152 5.16 9.54 7.39
CA THR A 152 6.54 9.48 7.82
C THR A 152 7.49 9.54 6.63
N LEU A 153 8.49 10.42 6.72
CA LEU A 153 9.58 10.54 5.74
C LEU A 153 10.53 9.35 5.90
N ASN A 154 11.01 8.83 4.77
CA ASN A 154 12.06 7.82 4.74
C ASN A 154 13.42 8.50 4.56
N LYS A 155 13.75 8.87 3.32
CA LYS A 155 15.01 9.55 2.96
C LYS A 155 14.69 10.74 2.08
N PRO A 156 14.62 11.96 2.64
CA PRO A 156 14.37 13.17 1.86
C PRO A 156 15.62 13.58 1.06
N LEU A 157 15.44 13.92 -0.21
CA LEU A 157 16.43 14.52 -1.10
C LEU A 157 15.99 15.95 -1.44
N SER A 158 16.94 16.88 -1.53
CA SER A 158 16.63 18.26 -1.97
C SER A 158 16.14 18.24 -3.41
N LEU A 159 15.05 18.94 -3.70
CA LEU A 159 14.53 19.10 -5.06
C LEU A 159 13.95 20.51 -5.21
N ALA A 160 14.75 21.41 -5.77
CA ALA A 160 14.37 22.80 -5.98
C ALA A 160 13.32 22.95 -7.09
N ALA A 161 12.58 24.06 -7.08
CA ALA A 161 11.54 24.36 -8.08
C ALA A 161 12.06 24.39 -9.54
N THR A 162 13.36 24.61 -9.75
CA THR A 162 14.01 24.59 -11.07
C THR A 162 14.45 23.19 -11.50
N GLU A 163 14.53 22.23 -10.58
CA GLU A 163 15.01 20.86 -10.83
C GLU A 163 13.87 19.90 -11.21
N TYR A 164 12.62 20.37 -11.26
CA TYR A 164 11.49 19.58 -11.72
C TYR A 164 10.52 20.33 -12.63
N LYS A 165 9.70 19.56 -13.36
CA LYS A 165 8.56 20.11 -14.10
C LYS A 165 7.33 19.22 -13.98
N VAL A 166 6.14 19.80 -14.10
CA VAL A 166 4.86 19.08 -14.16
C VAL A 166 4.30 19.20 -15.57
N GLN A 167 3.95 18.08 -16.20
CA GLN A 167 3.43 18.04 -17.56
C GLN A 167 2.05 17.36 -17.65
N PRO A 168 1.30 17.58 -18.75
CA PRO A 168 0.06 16.86 -19.01
C PRO A 168 0.28 15.36 -19.13
N ASP A 169 -0.64 14.56 -18.59
CA ASP A 169 -0.64 13.12 -18.80
C ASP A 169 -0.74 12.74 -20.28
N ILE A 170 -0.08 11.65 -20.65
CA ILE A 170 -0.21 11.07 -21.98
C ILE A 170 -1.56 10.36 -22.06
N LYS A 171 -2.44 10.86 -22.93
CA LYS A 171 -3.76 10.28 -23.18
C LYS A 171 -3.91 9.84 -24.63
N ARG A 172 -4.53 8.69 -24.86
CA ARG A 172 -4.84 8.12 -26.18
C ARG A 172 -6.16 7.32 -26.11
N GLY A 173 -6.71 7.00 -27.28
CA GLY A 173 -7.94 6.23 -27.45
C GLY A 173 -9.02 7.04 -28.19
N VAL A 174 -9.71 6.38 -29.12
CA VAL A 174 -10.67 7.02 -30.03
C VAL A 174 -12.07 7.14 -29.40
N PHE A 175 -12.56 6.07 -28.78
CA PHE A 175 -13.89 6.02 -28.15
C PHE A 175 -13.88 6.22 -26.63
N ARG A 176 -12.77 5.85 -25.98
CA ARG A 176 -12.50 6.05 -24.56
C ARG A 176 -11.09 6.59 -24.40
N SER A 177 -10.94 7.71 -23.70
CA SER A 177 -9.63 8.26 -23.35
C SER A 177 -9.05 7.49 -22.17
N TYR A 178 -7.89 6.87 -22.36
CA TYR A 178 -7.11 6.24 -21.30
C TYR A 178 -5.90 7.10 -20.96
N THR A 179 -5.55 7.13 -19.67
CA THR A 179 -4.38 7.84 -19.16
C THR A 179 -3.23 6.83 -19.01
N PHE A 180 -2.15 7.03 -19.76
CA PHE A 180 -1.02 6.09 -19.86
C PHE A 180 0.10 6.35 -18.87
N THR A 181 0.06 7.51 -18.23
CA THR A 181 1.04 7.98 -17.23
C THR A 181 0.36 8.18 -15.87
N ASP A 182 -0.75 7.49 -15.61
CA ASP A 182 -1.53 7.68 -14.38
C ASP A 182 -0.68 7.32 -13.16
N GLY A 183 -0.33 8.33 -12.36
CA GLY A 183 0.54 8.16 -11.19
C GLY A 183 2.01 7.86 -11.52
N CYS A 184 2.46 8.01 -12.77
CA CYS A 184 3.84 7.78 -13.18
C CYS A 184 4.47 9.04 -13.76
N GLY A 185 5.74 9.29 -13.47
CA GLY A 185 6.60 10.37 -13.98
C GLY A 185 7.96 9.84 -14.41
N PHE A 186 8.89 10.73 -14.70
CA PHE A 186 10.25 10.38 -15.11
C PHE A 186 11.31 11.00 -14.20
N MET A 187 12.43 10.32 -14.04
CA MET A 187 13.62 10.82 -13.36
C MET A 187 14.85 10.72 -14.26
N SER A 188 15.79 11.64 -14.08
CA SER A 188 17.09 11.63 -14.75
C SER A 188 18.06 10.61 -14.15
N PRO A 189 19.15 10.25 -14.84
CA PRO A 189 20.25 9.47 -14.27
C PRO A 189 20.92 10.16 -13.07
N GLU A 190 20.96 11.50 -13.05
CA GLU A 190 21.46 12.27 -11.91
C GLU A 190 20.63 11.99 -10.66
N PHE A 191 19.29 12.09 -10.77
CA PHE A 191 18.40 11.81 -9.65
C PHE A 191 18.51 10.35 -9.18
N SER A 192 18.59 9.39 -10.12
CA SER A 192 18.79 7.97 -9.76
C SER A 192 20.11 7.75 -9.01
N SER A 193 21.19 8.44 -9.40
CA SER A 193 22.49 8.39 -8.73
C SER A 193 22.43 8.99 -7.31
N GLU A 194 21.64 10.05 -7.09
CA GLU A 194 21.39 10.59 -5.75
C GLU A 194 20.66 9.57 -4.86
N VAL A 195 19.65 8.87 -5.40
CA VAL A 195 18.95 7.79 -4.71
C VAL A 195 19.90 6.64 -4.40
N GLN A 196 20.71 6.20 -5.36
CA GLN A 196 21.74 5.18 -5.15
C GLN A 196 22.64 5.55 -3.95
N ARG A 197 23.13 6.79 -3.91
CA ARG A 197 24.04 7.26 -2.86
C ARG A 197 23.38 7.34 -1.48
N ILE A 198 22.15 7.86 -1.37
CA ILE A 198 21.49 8.03 -0.06
C ILE A 198 21.01 6.72 0.56
N PHE A 199 20.78 5.69 -0.26
CA PHE A 199 20.44 4.33 0.16
C PHE A 199 21.63 3.36 0.11
N GLU A 200 22.82 3.83 -0.25
CA GLU A 200 24.06 3.02 -0.32
C GLU A 200 23.92 1.77 -1.21
N LEU A 201 23.26 1.92 -2.35
CA LEU A 201 22.99 0.82 -3.29
C LEU A 201 24.19 0.54 -4.19
N ASP A 202 24.43 -0.73 -4.47
CA ASP A 202 25.44 -1.20 -5.44
C ASP A 202 24.95 -1.13 -6.90
N TYR A 203 23.72 -0.69 -7.13
CA TYR A 203 23.12 -0.44 -8.44
C TYR A 203 22.34 0.89 -8.48
N GLN A 204 22.09 1.40 -9.69
CA GLN A 204 21.18 2.52 -9.90
C GLN A 204 19.74 2.02 -10.04
N PRO A 205 18.78 2.52 -9.24
CA PRO A 205 17.38 2.11 -9.37
C PRO A 205 16.77 2.65 -10.67
N SER A 206 15.99 1.81 -11.35
CA SER A 206 15.27 2.17 -12.58
C SER A 206 13.85 2.70 -12.30
N ALA A 207 13.30 2.45 -11.11
CA ALA A 207 12.06 3.08 -10.66
C ALA A 207 12.11 3.48 -9.19
N VAL A 208 11.48 4.60 -8.85
CA VAL A 208 11.47 5.17 -7.49
C VAL A 208 10.06 5.67 -7.16
N GLN A 209 9.50 5.25 -6.04
CA GLN A 209 8.26 5.81 -5.50
C GLN A 209 8.59 7.08 -4.70
N VAL A 210 7.90 8.18 -4.98
CA VAL A 210 8.20 9.48 -4.36
C VAL A 210 6.96 10.20 -3.84
N ARG A 211 7.20 11.09 -2.87
CA ARG A 211 6.25 12.09 -2.36
C ARG A 211 6.90 13.47 -2.37
N TYR A 212 6.25 14.46 -2.98
CA TYR A 212 6.73 15.84 -3.06
C TYR A 212 5.57 16.83 -3.03
N ARG A 213 5.39 17.59 -1.94
CA ARG A 213 4.41 18.70 -1.84
C ARG A 213 3.00 18.41 -2.43
N GLY A 214 2.43 17.26 -2.09
CA GLY A 214 1.12 16.83 -2.59
C GLY A 214 1.12 16.13 -3.95
N ILE A 215 2.30 15.93 -4.54
CA ILE A 215 2.57 15.01 -5.65
C ILE A 215 2.97 13.66 -5.06
N GLU A 216 2.39 12.58 -5.59
CA GLU A 216 2.74 11.20 -5.22
C GLU A 216 2.63 10.30 -6.45
N GLY A 217 3.62 9.41 -6.60
CA GLY A 217 3.60 8.40 -7.65
C GLY A 217 4.96 7.75 -7.87
N MET A 218 5.07 7.03 -8.99
CA MET A 218 6.30 6.36 -9.42
C MET A 218 7.08 7.25 -10.38
N LEU A 219 8.41 7.25 -10.30
CA LEU A 219 9.31 7.82 -11.29
C LEU A 219 10.05 6.70 -12.00
N ALA A 220 10.01 6.72 -13.33
CA ALA A 220 10.75 5.84 -14.21
C ALA A 220 12.05 6.50 -14.68
N LEU A 221 13.16 5.78 -14.69
CA LEU A 221 14.43 6.27 -15.23
C LEU A 221 14.30 6.58 -16.71
N LYS A 222 14.64 7.80 -17.10
CA LYS A 222 14.64 8.26 -18.48
C LYS A 222 16.02 8.79 -18.82
N GLU A 223 16.79 8.01 -19.57
CA GLU A 223 18.22 8.25 -19.85
C GLU A 223 18.48 9.57 -20.58
N ASP A 224 17.56 9.96 -21.47
CA ASP A 224 17.64 11.21 -22.23
C ASP A 224 17.05 12.42 -21.49
N LEU A 225 16.65 12.27 -20.22
CA LEU A 225 16.17 13.39 -19.40
C LEU A 225 17.35 14.12 -18.75
N THR A 226 17.81 15.20 -19.40
CA THR A 226 18.94 16.03 -18.95
C THR A 226 18.55 17.43 -18.48
N GLU A 227 17.35 17.90 -18.83
CA GLU A 227 16.86 19.26 -18.59
C GLU A 227 16.49 19.53 -17.12
N VAL A 228 16.03 18.49 -16.42
CA VAL A 228 15.52 18.52 -15.04
C VAL A 228 15.80 17.20 -14.37
N LYS A 229 15.91 17.19 -13.03
CA LYS A 229 16.05 15.95 -12.27
C LYS A 229 14.81 15.08 -12.33
N VAL A 230 13.62 15.71 -12.28
CA VAL A 230 12.32 15.01 -12.20
C VAL A 230 11.27 15.64 -13.11
N GLN A 231 10.45 14.81 -13.75
CA GLN A 231 9.32 15.21 -14.59
C GLN A 231 8.05 14.51 -14.12
N PHE A 232 7.22 15.24 -13.37
CA PHE A 232 5.92 14.76 -12.89
C PHE A 232 4.83 14.89 -13.95
N HIS A 233 3.77 14.09 -13.83
CA HIS A 233 2.53 14.26 -14.60
C HIS A 233 1.37 14.77 -13.72
N ASN A 234 0.38 15.41 -14.34
CA ASN A 234 -0.78 15.98 -13.63
C ASN A 234 -1.54 14.96 -12.74
N SER A 235 -1.65 13.70 -13.16
CA SER A 235 -2.30 12.63 -12.37
C SER A 235 -1.62 12.33 -11.02
N MET A 236 -0.33 12.66 -10.89
CA MET A 236 0.44 12.50 -9.65
C MET A 236 0.08 13.57 -8.62
N GLN A 237 -0.41 14.74 -9.05
CA GLN A 237 -0.77 15.85 -8.18
C GLN A 237 -2.10 15.58 -7.45
N LYS A 238 -2.05 15.23 -6.17
CA LYS A 238 -3.24 14.92 -5.35
C LYS A 238 -3.89 16.19 -4.80
N PHE A 239 -3.09 17.19 -4.45
CA PHE A 239 -3.51 18.54 -4.09
C PHE A 239 -2.40 19.52 -4.44
N VAL A 240 -2.72 20.80 -4.64
CA VAL A 240 -1.76 21.84 -5.08
C VAL A 240 -1.48 22.77 -3.92
N THR A 241 -0.20 23.09 -3.66
CA THR A 241 0.14 24.10 -2.66
C THR A 241 -0.15 25.50 -3.21
N PRO A 242 -0.58 26.48 -2.39
CA PRO A 242 -0.90 27.83 -2.85
C PRO A 242 0.25 28.54 -3.58
N THR A 243 1.49 28.12 -3.34
CA THR A 243 2.73 28.64 -3.95
C THR A 243 3.10 28.00 -5.29
N SER A 244 2.53 26.83 -5.67
CA SER A 244 3.01 26.10 -6.86
C SER A 244 2.66 26.79 -8.20
N PHE A 245 1.72 27.74 -8.23
CA PHE A 245 1.28 28.42 -9.46
C PHE A 245 0.81 29.87 -9.20
N PRO A 246 1.69 30.89 -9.28
CA PRO A 246 1.32 32.28 -9.03
C PRO A 246 0.33 32.89 -10.05
N GLY A 247 0.02 32.23 -11.17
CA GLY A 247 -0.74 32.81 -12.30
C GLY A 247 -2.12 32.23 -12.61
N ARG A 248 -2.62 31.19 -11.91
CA ARG A 248 -3.88 30.50 -12.25
C ARG A 248 -4.98 30.56 -11.18
N ARG A 249 -5.04 31.61 -10.37
CA ARG A 249 -6.22 31.82 -9.52
C ARG A 249 -7.37 32.41 -10.35
N LYS A 250 -8.38 31.58 -10.69
CA LYS A 250 -9.73 32.12 -10.89
C LYS A 250 -10.19 32.61 -9.52
N ARG A 251 -10.18 33.93 -9.34
CA ARG A 251 -10.49 34.64 -8.11
C ARG A 251 -11.94 34.32 -7.71
N ASP A 252 -12.14 33.54 -6.65
CA ASP A 252 -13.46 33.22 -6.11
C ASP A 252 -13.63 34.00 -4.79
N PRO A 253 -14.28 35.17 -4.81
CA PRO A 253 -14.24 36.14 -3.71
C PRO A 253 -14.99 35.73 -2.43
N GLU A 254 -15.64 34.56 -2.41
CA GLU A 254 -16.47 34.09 -1.28
C GLU A 254 -15.86 32.94 -0.47
N ASN A 255 -14.70 32.39 -0.86
CA ASN A 255 -14.06 31.23 -0.22
C ASN A 255 -12.66 31.52 0.37
N GLU A 256 -12.25 32.79 0.45
CA GLU A 256 -10.92 33.17 0.91
C GLU A 256 -10.84 33.14 2.44
N VAL A 257 -10.16 32.14 3.00
CA VAL A 257 -9.32 32.42 4.17
C VAL A 257 -8.16 33.23 3.60
N ASP A 258 -7.99 34.46 4.06
CA ASP A 258 -6.89 35.34 3.66
C ASP A 258 -5.59 34.77 4.22
N VAL A 259 -5.07 33.75 3.53
CA VAL A 259 -3.83 33.05 3.86
C VAL A 259 -2.77 33.56 2.91
N THR A 260 -1.86 34.37 3.42
CA THR A 260 -0.61 34.69 2.72
C THR A 260 0.16 33.38 2.55
N PRO A 261 0.37 32.91 1.30
CA PRO A 261 1.12 31.69 1.05
C PRO A 261 2.51 31.78 1.66
N ASP A 262 2.91 30.77 2.42
CA ASP A 262 4.27 30.66 2.91
C ASP A 262 5.16 30.09 1.80
N GLU A 263 6.14 30.88 1.35
CA GLU A 263 7.09 30.47 0.32
C GLU A 263 8.11 29.44 0.84
N ASN A 264 8.20 29.23 2.15
CA ASN A 264 9.17 28.35 2.79
C ASN A 264 8.61 26.95 3.11
N ILE A 265 7.69 26.42 2.30
CA ILE A 265 7.36 24.99 2.40
C ILE A 265 8.66 24.20 2.14
N PRO A 266 8.96 23.08 2.81
CA PRO A 266 10.19 22.35 2.53
C PRO A 266 10.30 21.89 1.06
N ASP A 267 11.47 22.09 0.45
CA ASP A 267 11.83 21.69 -0.93
C ASP A 267 12.59 20.37 -0.95
N PHE A 268 11.98 19.32 -0.39
CA PHE A 268 12.52 17.97 -0.49
C PHE A 268 11.51 17.00 -1.11
N VAL A 269 12.03 16.07 -1.89
CA VAL A 269 11.32 14.88 -2.34
C VAL A 269 11.66 13.73 -1.41
N ASP A 270 10.62 13.13 -0.86
CA ASP A 270 10.76 11.94 -0.03
C ASP A 270 10.75 10.69 -0.93
N VAL A 271 11.84 9.93 -0.89
CA VAL A 271 11.95 8.65 -1.58
C VAL A 271 11.34 7.57 -0.70
N VAL A 272 10.16 7.09 -1.09
CA VAL A 272 9.35 6.15 -0.31
C VAL A 272 9.84 4.73 -0.48
N ASP A 273 10.11 4.34 -1.72
CA ASP A 273 10.57 3.01 -2.09
C ASP A 273 11.30 3.07 -3.45
N TYR A 274 11.99 2.00 -3.82
CA TYR A 274 12.79 1.92 -5.05
C TYR A 274 12.85 0.49 -5.60
N SER A 275 13.04 0.37 -6.91
CA SER A 275 13.13 -0.88 -7.65
C SER A 275 14.31 -1.73 -7.18
N ARG A 276 14.10 -3.03 -6.96
CA ARG A 276 15.13 -3.94 -6.44
C ARG A 276 15.34 -5.14 -7.37
N PRO A 277 16.59 -5.53 -7.68
CA PRO A 277 16.88 -6.61 -8.61
C PRO A 277 16.56 -8.02 -8.08
N TYR A 278 16.69 -8.22 -6.77
CA TYR A 278 16.71 -9.57 -6.17
C TYR A 278 15.46 -9.92 -5.37
N VAL A 279 14.32 -9.30 -5.65
CA VAL A 279 13.06 -9.61 -4.95
C VAL A 279 12.29 -10.67 -5.72
N SER A 280 12.43 -11.93 -5.30
CA SER A 280 11.68 -13.04 -5.88
C SER A 280 10.18 -12.95 -5.56
N GLY A 281 9.34 -13.37 -6.51
CA GLY A 281 7.89 -13.43 -6.33
C GLY A 281 7.43 -14.68 -5.59
N TYR A 282 6.29 -14.55 -4.90
CA TYR A 282 5.64 -15.64 -4.20
C TYR A 282 4.18 -15.73 -4.62
N LEU A 283 3.66 -16.95 -4.75
CA LEU A 283 2.23 -17.19 -4.92
C LEU A 283 1.57 -17.25 -3.54
N ASP A 284 0.51 -16.46 -3.39
CA ASP A 284 -0.43 -16.54 -2.27
C ASP A 284 -1.68 -17.34 -2.66
N THR A 285 -2.58 -17.58 -1.69
CA THR A 285 -3.83 -18.32 -1.92
C THR A 285 -4.65 -17.75 -3.08
N ARG A 286 -4.76 -16.43 -3.19
CA ARG A 286 -5.60 -15.77 -4.21
C ARG A 286 -5.01 -15.96 -5.60
N MET A 287 -3.69 -15.81 -5.73
CA MET A 287 -2.98 -16.06 -6.98
C MET A 287 -3.12 -17.52 -7.42
N ILE A 288 -2.97 -18.47 -6.51
CA ILE A 288 -3.16 -19.91 -6.80
C ILE A 288 -4.56 -20.19 -7.32
N MET A 289 -5.59 -19.67 -6.65
CA MET A 289 -6.99 -19.86 -7.07
C MET A 289 -7.23 -19.28 -8.46
N LEU A 290 -6.70 -18.08 -8.75
CA LEU A 290 -6.85 -17.42 -10.05
C LEU A 290 -6.09 -18.15 -11.16
N LEU A 291 -4.89 -18.67 -10.88
CA LEU A 291 -4.10 -19.44 -11.84
C LEU A 291 -4.76 -20.80 -12.14
N ALA A 292 -5.25 -21.50 -11.12
CA ALA A 292 -5.97 -22.76 -11.29
C ALA A 292 -7.26 -22.57 -12.09
N ASP A 293 -8.04 -21.53 -11.79
CA ASP A 293 -9.24 -21.16 -12.54
C ASP A 293 -8.96 -20.74 -13.99
N ALA A 294 -7.79 -20.12 -14.24
CA ALA A 294 -7.28 -19.86 -15.58
C ALA A 294 -6.77 -21.11 -16.32
N GLY A 295 -6.74 -22.27 -15.67
CA GLY A 295 -6.39 -23.56 -16.26
C GLY A 295 -4.92 -24.00 -16.09
N VAL A 296 -4.16 -23.36 -15.20
CA VAL A 296 -2.82 -23.86 -14.81
C VAL A 296 -2.98 -25.21 -14.12
N SER A 297 -2.16 -26.20 -14.50
CA SER A 297 -2.29 -27.56 -13.97
C SER A 297 -2.03 -27.60 -12.47
N THR A 298 -2.83 -28.42 -11.78
CA THR A 298 -2.73 -28.61 -10.34
C THR A 298 -1.38 -29.21 -9.95
N GLU A 299 -0.90 -30.16 -10.76
CA GLU A 299 0.38 -30.83 -10.60
C GLU A 299 1.54 -29.82 -10.62
N HIS A 300 1.50 -28.83 -11.50
CA HIS A 300 2.57 -27.85 -11.61
C HIS A 300 2.65 -26.92 -10.38
N LEU A 301 1.49 -26.51 -9.84
CA LEU A 301 1.44 -25.70 -8.61
C LEU A 301 1.94 -26.49 -7.39
N GLU A 302 1.61 -27.79 -7.31
CA GLU A 302 2.12 -28.70 -6.28
C GLU A 302 3.63 -28.97 -6.42
N GLU A 303 4.14 -29.06 -7.65
CA GLU A 303 5.57 -29.17 -7.95
C GLU A 303 6.34 -27.94 -7.47
N LEU A 304 5.84 -26.72 -7.77
CA LEU A 304 6.43 -25.47 -7.27
C LEU A 304 6.51 -25.46 -5.74
N GLN A 305 5.43 -25.86 -5.07
CA GLN A 305 5.42 -25.96 -3.61
C GLN A 305 6.45 -26.99 -3.10
N SER A 306 6.48 -28.17 -3.73
CA SER A 306 7.37 -29.27 -3.31
C SER A 306 8.83 -28.87 -3.46
N GLY A 307 9.20 -28.26 -4.59
CA GLY A 307 10.54 -27.74 -4.82
C GLY A 307 10.94 -26.66 -3.82
N TYR A 308 10.00 -25.78 -3.46
CA TYR A 308 10.26 -24.77 -2.43
C TYR A 308 10.50 -25.39 -1.03
N HIS A 309 9.65 -26.34 -0.63
CA HIS A 309 9.83 -27.07 0.64
C HIS A 309 11.16 -27.85 0.68
N GLU A 310 11.52 -28.50 -0.42
CA GLU A 310 12.79 -29.22 -0.55
C GLU A 310 13.98 -28.27 -0.42
N LEU A 311 13.94 -27.10 -1.06
CA LEU A 311 14.98 -26.07 -0.94
C LEU A 311 15.19 -25.68 0.53
N LEU A 312 14.12 -25.35 1.26
CA LEU A 312 14.19 -24.99 2.67
C LEU A 312 14.69 -26.14 3.57
N GLU A 313 14.29 -27.39 3.26
CA GLU A 313 14.73 -28.56 4.00
C GLU A 313 16.22 -28.85 3.82
N ASN A 314 16.75 -28.58 2.63
CA ASN A 314 18.15 -28.79 2.26
C ASN A 314 19.07 -27.64 2.65
N MET A 315 18.54 -26.48 3.04
CA MET A 315 19.35 -25.40 3.62
C MET A 315 20.16 -25.89 4.83
N CYS A 316 21.44 -25.51 4.87
CA CYS A 316 22.50 -25.93 5.78
C CYS A 316 22.88 -27.42 5.71
N LYS A 317 22.35 -28.18 4.75
CA LYS A 317 22.72 -29.58 4.48
C LYS A 317 23.42 -29.74 3.12
N ASN A 318 23.08 -28.86 2.17
CA ASN A 318 23.57 -28.91 0.80
C ASN A 318 24.02 -27.50 0.36
N THR A 319 25.31 -27.35 0.04
CA THR A 319 25.90 -26.08 -0.37
C THR A 319 25.23 -25.49 -1.62
N ALA A 320 24.83 -26.30 -2.60
CA ALA A 320 24.15 -25.82 -3.80
C ALA A 320 22.77 -25.24 -3.47
N SER A 321 22.02 -25.84 -2.53
CA SER A 321 20.76 -25.27 -2.03
C SER A 321 20.98 -23.96 -1.28
N ASP A 322 22.04 -23.88 -0.47
CA ASP A 322 22.41 -22.67 0.26
C ASP A 322 22.75 -21.53 -0.70
N GLU A 323 23.63 -21.77 -1.68
CA GLU A 323 23.96 -20.77 -2.69
C GLU A 323 22.74 -20.40 -3.55
N TYR A 324 21.92 -21.37 -3.95
CA TYR A 324 20.73 -21.09 -4.74
C TYR A 324 19.76 -20.17 -4.00
N PHE A 325 19.50 -20.46 -2.72
CA PHE A 325 18.61 -19.62 -1.91
C PHE A 325 19.18 -18.20 -1.69
N LEU A 326 20.48 -18.09 -1.41
CA LEU A 326 21.15 -16.79 -1.25
C LEU A 326 21.11 -15.96 -2.56
N ARG A 327 21.26 -16.60 -3.72
CA ARG A 327 21.08 -15.95 -5.04
C ARG A 327 19.67 -15.39 -5.19
N LEU A 328 18.64 -16.16 -4.82
CA LEU A 328 17.23 -15.72 -4.92
C LEU A 328 16.88 -14.56 -3.98
N ARG A 329 17.64 -14.38 -2.89
CA ARG A 329 17.49 -13.28 -1.92
C ARG A 329 18.42 -12.11 -2.19
N GLY A 330 19.37 -12.23 -3.13
CA GLY A 330 20.37 -11.20 -3.41
C GLY A 330 21.46 -11.04 -2.35
N GLU A 331 21.74 -12.09 -1.57
CA GLU A 331 22.74 -12.08 -0.50
C GLU A 331 24.17 -12.25 -1.05
N VAL A 332 24.61 -11.28 -1.85
CA VAL A 332 25.87 -11.34 -2.64
C VAL A 332 27.10 -11.56 -1.76
N GLN A 333 27.16 -10.96 -0.57
CA GLN A 333 28.31 -11.13 0.32
C GLN A 333 28.39 -12.56 0.87
N PHE A 334 27.28 -13.14 1.32
CA PHE A 334 27.27 -14.52 1.80
C PHE A 334 27.54 -15.53 0.68
N LEU A 335 27.15 -15.22 -0.56
CA LEU A 335 27.54 -16.03 -1.72
C LEU A 335 29.06 -16.06 -1.92
N LYS A 336 29.71 -14.90 -1.87
CA LYS A 336 31.18 -14.82 -1.96
C LYS A 336 31.86 -15.55 -0.81
N ASP A 337 31.35 -15.40 0.41
CA ASP A 337 31.89 -16.09 1.59
C ASP A 337 31.86 -17.62 1.41
N ILE A 338 30.78 -18.18 0.83
CA ILE A 338 30.69 -19.62 0.50
C ILE A 338 31.70 -20.02 -0.58
N GLN A 339 31.85 -19.21 -1.63
CA GLN A 339 32.78 -19.49 -2.73
C GLN A 339 34.25 -19.45 -2.28
N GLU A 340 34.60 -18.54 -1.37
CA GLU A 340 35.97 -18.35 -0.89
C GLU A 340 36.35 -19.35 0.22
N SER A 341 35.43 -19.63 1.14
CA SER A 341 35.73 -20.33 2.40
C SER A 341 34.81 -21.51 2.73
N GLY A 342 33.81 -21.78 1.89
CA GLY A 342 32.77 -22.77 2.15
C GLY A 342 31.74 -22.31 3.19
N VAL A 343 30.86 -23.22 3.59
CA VAL A 343 29.80 -22.92 4.57
C VAL A 343 30.37 -22.99 6.00
N ASP A 344 30.83 -21.86 6.51
CA ASP A 344 31.34 -21.73 7.87
C ASP A 344 30.22 -21.57 8.93
N GLY A 345 30.60 -21.36 10.20
CA GLY A 345 29.64 -21.17 11.29
C GLY A 345 28.80 -19.88 11.17
N ARG A 346 29.33 -18.82 10.56
CA ARG A 346 28.65 -17.53 10.37
C ARG A 346 27.59 -17.65 9.29
N VAL A 347 27.96 -18.18 8.12
CA VAL A 347 27.05 -18.46 7.00
C VAL A 347 25.93 -19.39 7.46
N LYS A 348 26.26 -20.48 8.17
CA LYS A 348 25.28 -21.42 8.71
C LYS A 348 24.29 -20.77 9.69
N LYS A 349 24.75 -19.83 10.53
CA LYS A 349 23.86 -19.08 11.44
C LYS A 349 22.92 -18.18 10.66
N HIS A 350 23.43 -17.49 9.63
CA HIS A 350 22.63 -16.62 8.78
C HIS A 350 21.58 -17.40 7.97
N LEU A 351 21.96 -18.50 7.31
CA LEU A 351 21.03 -19.39 6.59
C LEU A 351 19.91 -19.94 7.51
N LYS A 352 20.24 -20.32 8.75
CA LYS A 352 19.23 -20.74 9.74
C LYS A 352 18.25 -19.62 10.09
N LEU A 353 18.71 -18.37 10.14
CA LEU A 353 17.87 -17.20 10.37
C LEU A 353 16.94 -16.97 9.17
N LEU A 354 17.47 -16.96 7.95
CA LEU A 354 16.68 -16.81 6.72
C LEU A 354 15.60 -17.90 6.62
N ARG A 355 15.97 -19.15 6.85
CA ARG A 355 14.98 -20.25 6.87
C ARG A 355 13.91 -20.06 7.94
N LYS A 356 14.27 -19.53 9.11
CA LYS A 356 13.29 -19.23 10.15
C LYS A 356 12.33 -18.12 9.68
N GLN A 357 12.87 -17.05 9.10
CA GLN A 357 12.06 -15.95 8.55
C GLN A 357 11.07 -16.46 7.50
N GLU A 358 11.49 -17.33 6.57
CA GLU A 358 10.57 -17.92 5.59
C GLU A 358 9.44 -18.72 6.24
N LEU A 359 9.75 -19.53 7.26
CA LEU A 359 8.72 -20.30 7.97
C LEU A 359 7.75 -19.41 8.75
N ASP A 360 8.26 -18.34 9.36
CA ASP A 360 7.45 -17.36 10.09
C ASP A 360 6.56 -16.59 9.08
N GLU A 361 7.10 -16.14 7.94
CA GLU A 361 6.35 -15.50 6.85
C GLU A 361 5.29 -16.43 6.24
N MET A 362 5.57 -17.73 6.11
CA MET A 362 4.55 -18.70 5.71
C MET A 362 3.40 -18.68 6.72
N MET A 363 3.65 -18.73 8.02
CA MET A 363 2.58 -18.69 9.03
C MET A 363 1.75 -17.41 8.97
N GLU A 364 2.40 -16.25 8.86
CA GLU A 364 1.72 -14.95 8.75
C GLU A 364 0.87 -14.86 7.46
N ALA A 365 1.29 -15.51 6.38
CA ALA A 365 0.55 -15.60 5.13
C ALA A 365 -0.55 -16.69 5.13
N ALA A 366 -1.00 -17.15 6.30
CA ALA A 366 -1.89 -18.29 6.43
C ALA A 366 -1.38 -19.53 5.66
N TYR A 367 -0.09 -19.82 5.83
CA TYR A 367 0.71 -20.94 5.28
C TYR A 367 0.93 -20.96 3.77
N THR A 368 0.01 -20.43 2.97
CA THR A 368 0.10 -20.47 1.52
C THR A 368 1.02 -19.37 0.99
N ARG A 369 2.31 -19.66 0.95
CA ARG A 369 3.37 -18.80 0.41
C ARG A 369 4.39 -19.65 -0.35
N ILE A 370 4.30 -19.67 -1.68
CA ILE A 370 5.17 -20.50 -2.54
C ILE A 370 6.14 -19.61 -3.30
N LEU A 371 7.44 -19.76 -3.05
CA LEU A 371 8.48 -19.08 -3.83
C LEU A 371 8.43 -19.56 -5.29
N VAL A 372 8.40 -18.62 -6.23
CA VAL A 372 8.53 -18.92 -7.66
C VAL A 372 9.87 -18.37 -8.15
N PRO A 373 10.91 -19.22 -8.30
CA PRO A 373 12.26 -18.74 -8.61
C PRO A 373 12.36 -17.92 -9.90
N ARG A 374 11.57 -18.30 -10.91
CA ARG A 374 11.46 -17.60 -12.21
C ARG A 374 10.44 -16.45 -12.17
N SER A 375 10.44 -15.67 -11.09
CA SER A 375 9.56 -14.50 -10.93
C SER A 375 10.24 -13.39 -10.13
N ARG A 376 9.80 -12.15 -10.32
CA ARG A 376 10.25 -10.99 -9.55
C ARG A 376 9.09 -10.12 -9.12
N VAL A 377 9.22 -9.48 -7.96
CA VAL A 377 8.34 -8.39 -7.53
C VAL A 377 8.95 -7.09 -8.03
N VAL A 378 8.18 -6.36 -8.84
CA VAL A 378 8.68 -5.20 -9.59
C VAL A 378 7.68 -4.06 -9.54
N PHE A 379 8.15 -2.84 -9.75
CA PHE A 379 7.26 -1.73 -10.01
C PHE A 379 6.78 -1.77 -11.46
N ALA A 380 5.49 -1.53 -11.65
CA ALA A 380 4.91 -1.28 -12.95
C ALA A 380 4.98 0.23 -13.23
N VAL A 381 5.69 0.62 -14.29
CA VAL A 381 5.87 2.04 -14.65
C VAL A 381 5.49 2.29 -16.11
N CYS A 382 5.13 3.54 -16.43
CA CYS A 382 4.75 3.89 -17.80
C CYS A 382 5.95 3.86 -18.76
N ASP A 383 5.68 3.54 -20.03
CA ASP A 383 6.68 3.55 -21.09
C ASP A 383 7.27 4.96 -21.33
N PRO A 384 8.56 5.22 -20.99
CA PRO A 384 9.19 6.54 -21.11
C PRO A 384 9.40 7.01 -22.55
N TYR A 385 9.45 6.08 -23.51
CA TYR A 385 9.75 6.38 -24.92
C TYR A 385 8.56 6.12 -25.84
N GLY A 386 7.49 5.49 -25.35
CA GLY A 386 6.27 5.20 -26.10
C GLY A 386 6.49 4.22 -27.26
N LYS A 387 7.48 3.32 -27.15
CA LYS A 387 7.87 2.35 -28.20
C LYS A 387 7.15 1.00 -28.04
N LEU A 388 6.49 0.71 -26.93
CA LEU A 388 5.78 -0.55 -26.69
C LEU A 388 4.39 -0.58 -27.34
N LYS A 389 4.07 -1.67 -28.06
CA LYS A 389 2.72 -1.90 -28.65
C LYS A 389 1.79 -2.60 -27.66
N HIS A 390 0.49 -2.55 -27.90
CA HIS A 390 -0.50 -3.20 -27.06
C HIS A 390 -0.18 -4.68 -26.80
N GLY A 391 -0.21 -5.09 -25.52
CA GLY A 391 0.10 -6.45 -25.08
C GLY A 391 1.60 -6.79 -25.07
N GLU A 392 2.48 -5.84 -25.40
CA GLU A 392 3.92 -5.96 -25.19
C GLU A 392 4.33 -5.43 -23.82
N CYS A 393 5.45 -5.93 -23.30
CA CYS A 393 6.12 -5.37 -22.14
C CYS A 393 7.63 -5.46 -22.32
N TYR A 394 8.34 -4.59 -21.61
CA TYR A 394 9.77 -4.72 -21.40
C TYR A 394 10.02 -5.12 -19.95
N PHE A 395 10.81 -6.17 -19.74
CA PHE A 395 11.21 -6.64 -18.43
C PHE A 395 12.55 -7.37 -18.56
N ARG A 396 13.58 -6.86 -17.89
CA ARG A 396 14.91 -7.46 -17.90
C ARG A 396 15.44 -7.42 -16.47
N PRO A 397 15.20 -8.46 -15.66
CA PRO A 397 15.69 -8.49 -14.29
C PRO A 397 17.21 -8.63 -14.25
N THR A 398 17.88 -7.94 -13.34
CA THR A 398 19.28 -8.15 -13.00
C THR A 398 19.38 -9.45 -12.22
N ILE A 399 20.11 -10.42 -12.76
CA ILE A 399 20.33 -11.72 -12.13
C ILE A 399 21.84 -11.85 -11.89
N PRO A 400 22.29 -12.24 -10.69
CA PRO A 400 23.71 -12.29 -10.34
C PRO A 400 24.55 -13.19 -11.26
N ASP A 401 23.93 -14.20 -11.86
CA ASP A 401 24.49 -15.08 -12.88
C ASP A 401 23.54 -15.04 -14.08
N ASP A 402 24.06 -14.86 -15.29
CA ASP A 402 23.34 -14.64 -16.55
C ASP A 402 22.37 -15.81 -16.86
N ASP A 403 21.20 -15.80 -16.22
CA ASP A 403 20.23 -16.89 -16.30
C ASP A 403 19.52 -16.81 -17.66
N THR A 404 19.93 -17.71 -18.54
CA THR A 404 19.38 -17.89 -19.90
C THR A 404 17.87 -18.07 -19.92
N ASP A 405 17.26 -18.46 -18.80
CA ASP A 405 15.82 -18.71 -18.69
C ASP A 405 14.96 -17.45 -18.78
N PHE A 406 15.45 -16.29 -18.31
CA PHE A 406 14.71 -15.03 -18.45
C PHE A 406 14.87 -14.44 -19.83
N THR A 407 16.06 -14.54 -20.42
CA THR A 407 16.35 -14.04 -21.77
C THR A 407 15.68 -14.86 -22.87
N ALA A 408 15.38 -16.15 -22.63
CA ALA A 408 14.66 -17.01 -23.57
C ALA A 408 13.12 -16.85 -23.54
N ALA A 409 12.55 -16.18 -22.53
CA ALA A 409 11.10 -16.15 -22.34
C ALA A 409 10.38 -15.26 -23.38
N GLU A 410 9.44 -15.78 -24.16
CA GLU A 410 8.66 -14.95 -25.11
C GLU A 410 7.46 -14.24 -24.47
N LYS A 411 6.99 -14.76 -23.34
CA LYS A 411 5.80 -14.28 -22.61
C LYS A 411 6.06 -14.31 -21.12
N ILE A 412 5.41 -13.38 -20.41
CA ILE A 412 5.43 -13.33 -18.95
C ILE A 412 4.01 -13.27 -18.40
N VAL A 413 3.82 -13.80 -17.20
CA VAL A 413 2.59 -13.63 -16.42
C VAL A 413 2.80 -12.47 -15.45
N VAL A 414 1.88 -11.52 -15.44
CA VAL A 414 1.88 -10.37 -14.54
C VAL A 414 0.66 -10.47 -13.66
N ALA A 415 0.87 -10.39 -12.34
CA ALA A 415 -0.20 -10.38 -11.35
C ALA A 415 0.00 -9.20 -10.38
N ARG A 416 -1.10 -8.56 -9.99
CA ARG A 416 -1.08 -7.56 -8.91
C ARG A 416 -1.22 -8.25 -7.56
N SER A 417 -0.59 -7.71 -6.53
CA SER A 417 -0.80 -8.13 -5.15
C SER A 417 -1.44 -7.00 -4.35
N PRO A 418 -2.62 -7.20 -3.72
CA PRO A 418 -3.48 -8.38 -3.84
C PRO A 418 -4.21 -8.46 -5.19
N CYS A 419 -4.70 -9.66 -5.56
CA CYS A 419 -5.53 -9.91 -6.74
C CYS A 419 -6.87 -10.55 -6.36
N TYR A 420 -7.95 -10.11 -7.00
CA TYR A 420 -9.32 -10.58 -6.72
C TYR A 420 -10.15 -10.85 -7.97
N HIS A 421 -9.68 -10.44 -9.14
CA HIS A 421 -10.39 -10.66 -10.39
C HIS A 421 -9.48 -11.41 -11.37
N PRO A 422 -10.03 -12.28 -12.24
CA PRO A 422 -9.25 -12.93 -13.32
C PRO A 422 -8.45 -11.94 -14.18
N GLY A 423 -8.98 -10.72 -14.33
CA GLY A 423 -8.29 -9.64 -15.04
C GLY A 423 -7.03 -9.10 -14.35
N ASP A 424 -6.87 -9.30 -13.04
CA ASP A 424 -5.65 -8.90 -12.31
C ASP A 424 -4.44 -9.76 -12.66
N VAL A 425 -4.65 -10.88 -13.37
CA VAL A 425 -3.61 -11.72 -13.96
C VAL A 425 -3.63 -11.52 -15.49
N ARG A 426 -2.48 -11.19 -16.05
CA ARG A 426 -2.30 -10.93 -17.49
C ARG A 426 -1.12 -11.73 -18.04
N VAL A 427 -1.20 -12.09 -19.31
CA VAL A 427 -0.08 -12.68 -20.06
C VAL A 427 0.36 -11.65 -21.09
N LEU A 428 1.59 -11.17 -20.96
CA LEU A 428 2.17 -10.15 -21.83
C LEU A 428 3.27 -10.74 -22.70
N LYS A 429 3.44 -10.21 -23.90
CA LYS A 429 4.56 -10.55 -24.77
C LYS A 429 5.80 -9.80 -24.32
N LEU A 430 6.91 -10.50 -24.10
CA LEU A 430 8.17 -9.90 -23.72
C LEU A 430 8.94 -9.41 -24.95
N THR A 431 9.53 -8.20 -24.86
CA THR A 431 10.41 -7.66 -25.89
C THR A 431 11.83 -7.53 -25.34
N HIS A 432 12.78 -8.30 -25.88
CA HIS A 432 14.14 -8.43 -25.34
C HIS A 432 15.14 -7.38 -25.81
N GLU A 433 14.86 -6.68 -26.90
CA GLU A 433 15.79 -5.70 -27.48
C GLU A 433 15.01 -4.50 -28.02
N LYS A 434 15.01 -3.40 -27.28
CA LYS A 434 14.54 -2.11 -27.79
C LYS A 434 15.56 -1.01 -27.47
N PRO A 435 16.04 -0.27 -28.50
CA PRO A 435 16.95 0.84 -28.29
C PRO A 435 16.40 1.86 -27.28
N GLY A 436 17.20 2.25 -26.29
CA GLY A 436 16.86 3.19 -25.22
C GLY A 436 16.41 2.55 -23.89
N TYR A 437 16.19 1.24 -23.84
CA TYR A 437 15.81 0.50 -22.62
C TYR A 437 16.97 -0.30 -22.01
N GLU A 438 18.21 -0.09 -22.47
CA GLU A 438 19.36 -0.95 -22.16
C GLU A 438 19.74 -0.95 -20.66
N ASN A 439 19.52 0.18 -19.97
CA ASN A 439 19.81 0.33 -18.54
C ASN A 439 18.62 -0.03 -17.61
N TRP A 440 17.52 -0.53 -18.18
CA TRP A 440 16.38 -0.98 -17.39
C TRP A 440 16.63 -2.40 -16.90
N GLY A 441 16.99 -2.52 -15.62
CA GLY A 441 17.44 -3.77 -15.02
C GLY A 441 16.45 -4.42 -14.04
N THR A 442 15.34 -3.78 -13.65
CA THR A 442 14.52 -4.32 -12.53
C THR A 442 13.02 -4.10 -12.61
N ASP A 443 12.54 -3.36 -13.60
CA ASP A 443 11.13 -2.95 -13.65
C ASP A 443 10.37 -3.57 -14.82
N LEU A 444 9.06 -3.70 -14.62
CA LEU A 444 8.14 -4.05 -15.68
C LEU A 444 7.61 -2.75 -16.30
N ILE A 445 7.87 -2.59 -17.59
CA ILE A 445 7.24 -1.55 -18.40
C ILE A 445 6.14 -2.24 -19.20
N PRO A 446 4.88 -2.24 -18.74
CA PRO A 446 3.78 -2.66 -19.59
C PRO A 446 3.62 -1.66 -20.74
N SER A 447 3.15 -2.14 -21.89
CA SER A 447 2.72 -1.24 -22.95
C SER A 447 1.69 -0.27 -22.42
N GLY A 448 1.77 0.99 -22.85
CA GLY A 448 0.76 1.96 -22.48
C GLY A 448 -0.65 1.42 -22.72
N ILE A 449 -0.91 0.67 -23.78
CA ILE A 449 -2.27 0.41 -24.30
C ILE A 449 -3.11 -0.58 -23.44
N GLU A 450 -2.68 -1.01 -22.26
CA GLU A 450 -3.51 -1.83 -21.39
C GLU A 450 -4.48 -0.97 -20.59
N ALA A 451 -5.78 -1.13 -20.89
CA ALA A 451 -6.82 -0.64 -20.00
C ALA A 451 -6.59 -1.29 -18.63
N PRO A 452 -6.61 -0.54 -17.51
CA PRO A 452 -6.80 -1.18 -16.21
C PRO A 452 -8.03 -2.08 -16.34
N CYS A 453 -7.99 -3.25 -15.69
CA CYS A 453 -9.15 -4.13 -15.55
C CYS A 453 -10.40 -3.26 -15.35
N ASP A 454 -11.49 -3.56 -16.08
CA ASP A 454 -12.70 -2.72 -16.16
C ASP A 454 -13.47 -2.74 -14.82
N TYR A 455 -12.84 -2.24 -13.76
CA TYR A 455 -13.43 -1.77 -12.51
C TYR A 455 -13.92 -0.32 -12.66
N ALA A 456 -13.68 0.29 -13.83
CA ALA A 456 -13.95 1.68 -14.08
C ALA A 456 -15.45 1.98 -13.86
N PRO A 457 -15.78 3.07 -13.16
CA PRO A 457 -17.15 3.55 -13.10
C PRO A 457 -17.72 3.68 -14.51
N THR A 458 -18.91 3.13 -14.73
CA THR A 458 -19.68 3.28 -15.97
C THR A 458 -19.71 4.73 -16.45
N ILE A 459 -19.93 4.94 -17.75
CA ILE A 459 -20.11 6.29 -18.32
C ILE A 459 -21.16 7.08 -17.52
N ALA A 460 -22.19 6.40 -17.00
CA ALA A 460 -23.21 6.98 -16.12
C ALA A 460 -22.64 7.54 -14.79
N THR A 461 -21.67 6.87 -14.15
CA THR A 461 -21.05 7.34 -12.90
C THR A 461 -20.04 8.46 -13.14
N LYS A 462 -19.29 8.44 -14.25
CA LYS A 462 -18.45 9.58 -14.68
C LYS A 462 -19.29 10.82 -15.05
N ILE A 463 -20.43 10.63 -15.70
CA ILE A 463 -21.41 11.70 -15.95
C ILE A 463 -22.05 12.15 -14.64
N ARG A 464 -22.33 11.26 -13.69
CA ARG A 464 -22.86 11.61 -12.36
C ARG A 464 -21.85 12.42 -11.54
N GLU A 465 -20.56 12.10 -11.59
CA GLU A 465 -19.50 12.92 -10.97
C GLU A 465 -19.32 14.29 -11.67
N ALA A 466 -19.36 14.33 -12.99
CA ALA A 466 -19.26 15.58 -13.76
C ALA A 466 -20.49 16.50 -13.58
N SER A 467 -21.68 15.89 -13.53
CA SER A 467 -22.96 16.58 -13.27
C SER A 467 -23.08 16.99 -11.81
N ALA A 468 -22.59 16.17 -10.85
CA ALA A 468 -22.48 16.56 -9.44
C ALA A 468 -21.53 17.74 -9.27
N LYS A 469 -20.39 17.80 -9.96
CA LYS A 469 -19.50 18.98 -9.97
C LYS A 469 -20.25 20.23 -10.47
N SER A 470 -21.02 20.10 -11.55
CA SER A 470 -21.74 21.22 -12.21
C SER A 470 -22.95 21.73 -11.40
N VAL A 471 -23.80 20.83 -10.90
CA VAL A 471 -24.95 21.17 -10.03
C VAL A 471 -24.45 21.70 -8.69
N SER A 472 -23.30 21.23 -8.23
CA SER A 472 -22.76 21.69 -6.97
C SER A 472 -22.14 23.08 -6.97
N TYR A 473 -21.65 23.52 -8.14
CA TYR A 473 -21.26 24.91 -8.34
C TYR A 473 -22.47 25.83 -8.20
N LEU A 474 -23.65 25.38 -8.67
CA LEU A 474 -24.90 26.10 -8.56
C LEU A 474 -25.53 26.02 -7.16
N SER A 475 -25.40 24.89 -6.44
CA SER A 475 -25.95 24.73 -5.09
C SER A 475 -25.09 25.37 -3.99
N ALA A 476 -23.78 25.56 -4.21
CA ALA A 476 -22.90 26.28 -3.28
C ALA A 476 -23.24 27.77 -3.15
N LYS A 477 -24.00 28.31 -4.11
CA LYS A 477 -24.52 29.69 -4.13
C LYS A 477 -25.64 29.96 -3.12
N PHE A 478 -26.19 28.92 -2.47
CA PHE A 478 -27.25 29.07 -1.47
C PHE A 478 -26.75 28.83 -0.04
N ARG A 479 -26.44 29.96 0.64
CA ARG A 479 -26.46 30.25 2.09
C ARG A 479 -25.59 29.39 3.04
N ARG A 480 -24.53 30.02 3.59
CA ARG A 480 -24.15 30.12 5.03
C ARG A 480 -22.78 30.80 5.18
N GLY A 481 -22.61 31.64 6.20
CA GLY A 481 -21.39 32.44 6.41
C GLY A 481 -20.13 31.62 6.71
N HIS A 482 -18.96 32.22 6.45
CA HIS A 482 -17.63 31.60 6.48
C HIS A 482 -17.34 30.79 7.77
N ARG A 483 -17.66 31.34 8.94
CA ARG A 483 -17.48 30.67 10.25
C ARG A 483 -18.27 29.37 10.39
N SER A 484 -19.49 29.31 9.84
CA SER A 484 -20.36 28.11 9.88
C SER A 484 -19.87 26.99 8.96
N ARG A 485 -19.16 27.32 7.86
CA ARG A 485 -18.57 26.31 6.95
C ARG A 485 -17.35 25.63 7.57
N HIS A 486 -16.49 26.37 8.27
CA HIS A 486 -15.29 25.85 8.95
C HIS A 486 -15.60 24.94 10.12
N LEU A 487 -16.58 25.31 10.95
CA LEU A 487 -17.08 24.43 12.03
C LEU A 487 -17.60 23.10 11.48
N ASN A 488 -18.29 23.13 10.33
CA ASN A 488 -18.80 21.93 9.66
C ASN A 488 -17.66 21.05 9.09
N TYR A 489 -16.57 21.65 8.58
CA TYR A 489 -15.40 20.91 8.10
C TYR A 489 -14.72 20.11 9.21
N ARG A 490 -14.41 20.75 10.34
CA ARG A 490 -13.78 20.08 11.48
C ARG A 490 -14.66 18.93 11.97
N GLU A 491 -15.95 19.19 12.17
CA GLU A 491 -16.88 18.17 12.67
C GLU A 491 -16.95 16.95 11.74
N GLN A 492 -16.94 17.16 10.42
CA GLN A 492 -16.88 16.07 9.44
C GLN A 492 -15.60 15.22 9.58
N MET A 493 -14.44 15.86 9.74
CA MET A 493 -13.15 15.16 9.89
C MET A 493 -13.07 14.37 11.20
N LEU A 494 -13.53 14.97 12.31
CA LEU A 494 -13.59 14.28 13.61
C LEU A 494 -14.52 13.07 13.55
N ARG A 495 -15.69 13.24 12.95
CA ARG A 495 -16.66 12.16 12.77
C ARG A 495 -16.07 11.05 11.92
N TYR A 496 -15.43 11.40 10.79
CA TYR A 496 -14.79 10.42 9.92
C TYR A 496 -13.74 9.59 10.67
N PHE A 497 -12.83 10.23 11.41
CA PHE A 497 -11.83 9.53 12.22
C PHE A 497 -12.47 8.60 13.26
N ALA A 498 -13.46 9.12 14.01
CA ALA A 498 -14.15 8.36 15.05
C ALA A 498 -14.85 7.12 14.49
N THR A 499 -15.55 7.25 13.35
CA THR A 499 -16.33 6.16 12.75
C THR A 499 -15.56 5.32 11.73
N PHE A 500 -14.32 5.68 11.38
CA PHE A 500 -13.54 4.91 10.41
C PHE A 500 -13.33 3.48 10.91
N SER A 501 -13.59 2.48 10.08
CA SER A 501 -13.31 1.09 10.39
C SER A 501 -12.85 0.39 9.12
N ASP A 502 -11.85 -0.48 9.26
CA ASP A 502 -11.35 -1.33 8.18
C ASP A 502 -12.07 -2.70 8.15
N GLU A 503 -13.07 -2.89 9.01
CA GLU A 503 -13.85 -4.13 9.11
C GLU A 503 -14.65 -4.45 7.84
N ILE A 504 -15.28 -3.44 7.21
CA ILE A 504 -16.10 -3.69 6.01
C ILE A 504 -15.25 -4.26 4.86
N PRO A 505 -14.13 -3.65 4.44
CA PRO A 505 -13.22 -4.27 3.47
C PRO A 505 -12.78 -5.69 3.85
N LYS A 506 -12.41 -5.92 5.12
CA LYS A 506 -12.01 -7.25 5.62
C LYS A 506 -13.14 -8.27 5.51
N ARG A 507 -14.38 -7.89 5.83
CA ARG A 507 -15.57 -8.74 5.70
C ARG A 507 -15.86 -9.06 4.23
N ILE A 508 -15.76 -8.08 3.33
CA ILE A 508 -15.92 -8.31 1.88
C ILE A 508 -14.86 -9.31 1.40
N GLU A 509 -13.60 -9.16 1.83
CA GLU A 509 -12.52 -10.10 1.49
C GLU A 509 -12.81 -11.51 2.04
N GLY A 510 -13.29 -11.62 3.29
CA GLY A 510 -13.69 -12.90 3.88
C GLY A 510 -14.79 -13.61 3.09
N GLU A 511 -15.83 -12.88 2.69
CA GLU A 511 -16.91 -13.43 1.84
C GLU A 511 -16.42 -13.76 0.43
N TYR A 512 -15.49 -12.95 -0.12
CA TYR A 512 -14.85 -13.26 -1.40
C TYR A 512 -14.12 -14.60 -1.31
N MET A 513 -13.32 -14.83 -0.26
CA MET A 513 -12.57 -16.08 -0.10
C MET A 513 -13.52 -17.28 0.01
N LYS A 514 -14.59 -17.21 0.82
CA LYS A 514 -15.61 -18.27 0.90
C LYS A 514 -16.24 -18.57 -0.46
N CYS A 515 -16.61 -17.52 -1.19
CA CYS A 515 -17.25 -17.65 -2.49
C CYS A 515 -16.28 -18.23 -3.55
N ALA A 516 -15.03 -17.77 -3.55
CA ALA A 516 -14.01 -18.23 -4.48
C ALA A 516 -13.67 -19.71 -4.23
N THR A 517 -13.66 -20.16 -2.97
CA THR A 517 -13.49 -21.57 -2.62
C THR A 517 -14.68 -22.41 -3.08
N ALA A 518 -15.90 -21.91 -2.96
CA ALA A 518 -17.10 -22.69 -3.30
C ALA A 518 -17.42 -22.75 -4.80
N ALA A 519 -17.15 -21.68 -5.54
CA ALA A 519 -17.62 -21.49 -6.91
C ALA A 519 -16.56 -20.99 -7.90
N GLY A 520 -15.32 -20.79 -7.44
CA GLY A 520 -14.21 -20.28 -8.23
C GLY A 520 -14.16 -18.73 -8.29
N PRO A 521 -12.96 -18.14 -8.43
CA PRO A 521 -12.78 -16.70 -8.49
C PRO A 521 -13.40 -16.04 -9.75
N SER A 522 -13.65 -16.81 -10.81
CA SER A 522 -14.40 -16.36 -12.00
C SER A 522 -15.93 -16.40 -11.85
N SER A 523 -16.48 -16.75 -10.68
CA SER A 523 -17.92 -16.71 -10.44
C SER A 523 -18.49 -15.29 -10.56
N LYS A 524 -19.82 -15.17 -10.79
CA LYS A 524 -20.47 -13.85 -10.87
C LYS A 524 -20.40 -13.11 -9.54
N GLU A 525 -20.51 -13.87 -8.46
CA GLU A 525 -20.49 -13.41 -7.08
C GLU A 525 -19.10 -12.89 -6.68
N CYS A 526 -18.02 -13.62 -7.01
CA CYS A 526 -16.65 -13.14 -6.82
C CYS A 526 -16.34 -11.87 -7.63
N ARG A 527 -16.87 -11.75 -8.86
CA ARG A 527 -16.75 -10.49 -9.63
C ARG A 527 -17.44 -9.30 -8.97
N GLN A 528 -18.57 -9.53 -8.31
CA GLN A 528 -19.25 -8.47 -7.56
C GLN A 528 -18.45 -8.09 -6.30
N LEU A 529 -17.98 -9.07 -5.54
CA LEU A 529 -17.20 -8.84 -4.31
C LEU A 529 -15.86 -8.14 -4.61
N SER A 530 -15.16 -8.53 -5.68
CA SER A 530 -13.94 -7.85 -6.15
C SER A 530 -14.20 -6.40 -6.58
N LYS A 531 -15.35 -6.11 -7.21
CA LYS A 531 -15.78 -4.74 -7.49
C LYS A 531 -16.00 -3.95 -6.19
N MET A 532 -16.65 -4.53 -5.19
CA MET A 532 -16.86 -3.88 -3.89
C MET A 532 -15.53 -3.57 -3.19
N LEU A 533 -14.56 -4.49 -3.23
CA LEU A 533 -13.20 -4.26 -2.72
C LEU A 533 -12.52 -3.09 -3.44
N TYR A 534 -12.64 -3.02 -4.77
CA TYR A 534 -12.13 -1.88 -5.55
C TYR A 534 -12.81 -0.56 -5.15
N GLN A 535 -14.13 -0.58 -4.95
CA GLN A 535 -14.89 0.62 -4.55
C GLN A 535 -14.49 1.12 -3.16
N ALA A 536 -14.26 0.20 -2.23
CA ALA A 536 -13.77 0.50 -0.89
C ALA A 536 -12.37 1.13 -0.91
N ALA A 537 -11.42 0.51 -1.64
CA ALA A 537 -10.04 0.97 -1.71
C ALA A 537 -9.88 2.36 -2.36
N ASN A 538 -10.78 2.71 -3.29
CA ASN A 538 -10.73 3.98 -4.04
C ASN A 538 -11.73 5.03 -3.55
N PHE A 539 -12.46 4.74 -2.47
CA PHE A 539 -13.50 5.62 -1.91
C PHE A 539 -14.53 6.05 -2.98
N THR A 540 -14.89 5.16 -3.90
CA THR A 540 -15.91 5.47 -4.93
C THR A 540 -17.33 5.23 -4.42
N GLU A 541 -17.48 4.42 -3.37
CA GLU A 541 -18.73 4.21 -2.65
C GLU A 541 -18.52 4.43 -1.15
N ASP A 542 -19.58 4.76 -0.42
CA ASP A 542 -19.55 4.93 1.03
C ASP A 542 -19.73 3.60 1.78
N THR A 543 -19.23 3.56 3.02
CA THR A 543 -19.22 2.36 3.86
C THR A 543 -20.61 1.79 4.13
N ALA A 544 -21.65 2.63 4.26
CA ALA A 544 -23.01 2.17 4.54
C ALA A 544 -23.63 1.49 3.30
N THR A 545 -23.38 2.05 2.12
CA THR A 545 -23.77 1.43 0.84
C THR A 545 -23.07 0.09 0.65
N LEU A 546 -21.75 0.02 0.87
CA LEU A 546 -20.99 -1.23 0.78
C LEU A 546 -21.47 -2.28 1.78
N GLN A 547 -21.81 -1.88 3.01
CA GLN A 547 -22.35 -2.78 4.02
C GLN A 547 -23.69 -3.40 3.59
N LYS A 548 -24.62 -2.57 3.09
CA LYS A 548 -25.92 -3.05 2.61
C LYS A 548 -25.77 -4.00 1.42
N GLU A 549 -24.85 -3.69 0.49
CA GLU A 549 -24.57 -4.55 -0.65
C GLU A 549 -23.94 -5.88 -0.22
N LEU A 550 -23.05 -5.86 0.79
CA LEU A 550 -22.47 -7.07 1.37
C LEU A 550 -23.54 -7.96 2.04
N GLU A 551 -24.47 -7.36 2.78
CA GLU A 551 -25.58 -8.09 3.41
C GLU A 551 -26.45 -8.82 2.37
N GLN A 552 -26.71 -8.19 1.22
CA GLN A 552 -27.41 -8.83 0.11
C GLN A 552 -26.59 -9.97 -0.51
N MET A 553 -25.28 -9.78 -0.64
CA MET A 553 -24.37 -10.80 -1.15
C MET A 553 -24.25 -12.02 -0.22
N ASN A 554 -24.30 -11.83 1.10
CA ASN A 554 -24.22 -12.94 2.06
C ASN A 554 -25.27 -14.02 1.82
N GLU A 555 -26.50 -13.65 1.46
CA GLU A 555 -27.52 -14.64 1.11
C GLU A 555 -27.15 -15.47 -0.13
N ALA A 556 -26.58 -14.82 -1.15
CA ALA A 556 -26.14 -15.49 -2.37
C ALA A 556 -24.96 -16.43 -2.08
N VAL A 557 -23.96 -15.96 -1.32
CA VAL A 557 -22.80 -16.76 -0.89
C VAL A 557 -23.24 -17.96 -0.05
N ASN A 558 -24.14 -17.77 0.92
CA ASN A 558 -24.67 -18.87 1.74
C ASN A 558 -25.44 -19.91 0.91
N LYS A 559 -26.23 -19.47 -0.07
CA LYS A 559 -26.92 -20.39 -1.01
C LYS A 559 -25.94 -21.19 -1.86
N LEU A 560 -24.81 -20.61 -2.26
CA LEU A 560 -23.75 -21.33 -2.96
C LEU A 560 -23.13 -22.40 -2.05
N LEU A 561 -22.75 -22.02 -0.82
CA LEU A 561 -22.18 -22.95 0.16
C LEU A 561 -23.10 -24.14 0.46
N LEU A 562 -24.41 -23.92 0.56
CA LEU A 562 -25.39 -25.00 0.76
C LEU A 562 -25.51 -25.95 -0.44
N ARG A 563 -25.28 -25.46 -1.67
CA ARG A 563 -25.27 -26.29 -2.89
C ARG A 563 -24.00 -27.11 -3.05
N SER A 564 -22.89 -26.65 -2.45
CA SER A 564 -21.61 -27.36 -2.45
C SER A 564 -21.58 -28.59 -1.53
N GLY A 565 -22.54 -28.74 -0.61
CA GLY A 565 -22.70 -29.91 0.29
C GLY A 565 -21.61 -30.01 1.38
N PRO A 566 -21.84 -30.76 2.49
CA PRO A 566 -20.84 -30.92 3.53
C PRO A 566 -19.73 -31.89 3.11
N ILE A 567 -18.49 -31.45 3.28
CA ILE A 567 -17.27 -32.26 3.16
C ILE A 567 -17.22 -33.24 4.34
N THR A 568 -17.74 -34.46 4.16
CA THR A 568 -17.48 -35.54 5.13
C THR A 568 -16.20 -36.25 4.76
N GLY A 569 -15.18 -36.16 5.62
CA GLY A 569 -14.02 -37.04 5.58
C GLY A 569 -14.48 -38.49 5.64
N SER A 570 -14.38 -39.20 4.52
CA SER A 570 -14.66 -40.62 4.46
C SER A 570 -13.52 -41.36 5.17
N SER A 571 -13.84 -41.98 6.30
CA SER A 571 -13.07 -43.08 6.85
C SER A 571 -13.00 -44.19 5.81
N ARG A 572 -11.81 -44.42 5.25
CA ARG A 572 -11.54 -45.61 4.44
C ARG A 572 -11.49 -46.82 5.36
N GLN A 573 -12.53 -47.65 5.33
CA GLN A 573 -12.36 -49.07 5.64
C GLN A 573 -11.75 -49.79 4.41
N PRO A 574 -10.90 -50.82 4.61
CA PRO A 574 -10.21 -51.48 3.54
C PRO A 574 -11.14 -52.51 2.87
N VAL A 575 -11.37 -52.35 1.56
CA VAL A 575 -11.95 -53.41 0.73
C VAL A 575 -10.94 -53.80 -0.34
N THR A 576 -10.68 -55.10 -0.36
CA THR A 576 -9.72 -55.84 -1.15
C THR A 576 -10.00 -55.80 -2.66
N SER A 577 -8.92 -55.68 -3.44
CA SER A 577 -8.68 -56.18 -4.80
C SER A 577 -9.87 -56.40 -5.75
N SER A 578 -9.94 -55.62 -6.84
CA SER A 578 -9.97 -56.14 -8.22
C SER A 578 -9.93 -55.00 -9.25
N SER A 579 -9.33 -55.34 -10.39
CA SER A 579 -9.04 -54.55 -11.59
C SER A 579 -10.23 -53.85 -12.26
N GLY A 580 -10.06 -52.61 -12.73
CA GLY A 580 -10.98 -51.99 -13.70
C GLY A 580 -10.81 -50.48 -13.91
N SER A 581 -10.33 -50.12 -15.11
CA SER A 581 -10.40 -48.83 -15.83
C SER A 581 -10.28 -47.49 -15.07
N LEU A 582 -9.16 -46.80 -15.33
CA LEU A 582 -8.99 -45.36 -15.15
C LEU A 582 -10.01 -44.59 -15.99
N SER A 583 -11.09 -44.12 -15.36
CA SER A 583 -11.80 -42.93 -15.80
C SER A 583 -11.46 -41.80 -14.82
N GLY A 584 -10.70 -40.83 -15.30
CA GLY A 584 -10.28 -39.68 -14.50
C GLY A 584 -11.51 -38.86 -14.10
N SER A 585 -11.82 -38.86 -12.80
CA SER A 585 -12.71 -37.87 -12.21
C SER A 585 -12.13 -36.49 -12.51
N ARG A 586 -12.90 -35.64 -13.20
CA ARG A 586 -12.57 -34.21 -13.36
C ARG A 586 -12.54 -33.60 -11.97
N ARG A 587 -11.34 -33.40 -11.43
CA ARG A 587 -11.07 -32.63 -10.22
C ARG A 587 -11.68 -31.23 -10.40
N THR A 588 -12.54 -30.83 -9.48
CA THR A 588 -13.01 -29.45 -9.40
C THR A 588 -11.87 -28.58 -8.93
N GLY A 589 -11.40 -27.64 -9.76
CA GLY A 589 -10.22 -26.79 -9.50
C GLY A 589 -10.30 -25.86 -8.27
N CYS A 590 -11.34 -25.98 -7.45
CA CYS A 590 -11.56 -25.18 -6.23
C CYS A 590 -10.87 -25.73 -4.97
N GLU A 591 -10.44 -27.00 -4.97
CA GLU A 591 -9.88 -27.67 -3.77
C GLU A 591 -8.34 -27.58 -3.67
N ILE A 592 -7.66 -27.17 -4.75
CA ILE A 592 -6.19 -27.17 -4.80
C ILE A 592 -5.54 -26.29 -3.73
N TRP A 593 -6.08 -25.10 -3.49
CA TRP A 593 -5.46 -24.18 -2.54
C TRP A 593 -5.55 -24.75 -1.11
N GLU A 594 -6.60 -25.50 -0.77
CA GLU A 594 -6.73 -26.17 0.53
C GLU A 594 -5.71 -27.30 0.70
N GLU A 595 -5.45 -28.05 -0.37
CA GLU A 595 -4.41 -29.09 -0.36
C GLU A 595 -3.00 -28.50 -0.21
N ILE A 596 -2.70 -27.44 -0.98
CA ILE A 596 -1.47 -26.68 -0.86
C ILE A 596 -1.32 -26.13 0.56
N ASP A 597 -2.35 -25.49 1.11
CA ASP A 597 -2.36 -24.95 2.46
C ASP A 597 -2.09 -26.03 3.52
N ASN A 598 -2.81 -27.17 3.45
CA ASN A 598 -2.63 -28.29 4.36
C ASN A 598 -1.21 -28.88 4.29
N LYS A 599 -0.65 -29.00 3.09
CA LYS A 599 0.73 -29.46 2.87
C LYS A 599 1.75 -28.48 3.45
N ALA A 600 1.52 -27.16 3.32
CA ALA A 600 2.35 -26.14 3.93
C ALA A 600 2.28 -26.17 5.47
N LYS A 601 1.08 -26.29 6.05
CA LYS A 601 0.88 -26.46 7.51
C LYS A 601 1.65 -27.66 8.06
N TYR A 602 1.54 -28.81 7.39
CA TYR A 602 2.28 -30.02 7.77
C TYR A 602 3.79 -29.80 7.69
N PHE A 603 4.28 -29.18 6.61
CA PHE A 603 5.69 -28.87 6.41
C PHE A 603 6.25 -27.96 7.50
N VAL A 604 5.61 -26.82 7.78
CA VAL A 604 6.02 -25.88 8.82
C VAL A 604 6.03 -26.56 10.19
N GLY A 605 4.97 -27.30 10.54
CA GLY A 605 4.89 -28.02 11.81
C GLY A 605 5.95 -29.12 11.95
N ARG A 606 6.37 -29.77 10.86
CA ARG A 606 7.50 -30.70 10.86
C ARG A 606 8.84 -29.97 11.06
N MET A 607 9.09 -28.89 10.33
CA MET A 607 10.33 -28.11 10.42
C MET A 607 10.53 -27.45 11.79
N GLN A 608 9.45 -27.02 12.45
CA GLN A 608 9.49 -26.49 13.82
C GLN A 608 9.83 -27.58 14.85
N ARG A 609 9.29 -28.80 14.72
CA ARG A 609 9.61 -29.92 15.62
C ARG A 609 11.04 -30.41 15.49
N MET A 610 11.67 -30.28 14.32
CA MET A 610 13.09 -30.61 14.16
C MET A 610 14.02 -29.65 14.92
N LYS A 611 13.54 -28.46 15.34
CA LYS A 611 14.30 -27.53 16.19
C LYS A 611 14.30 -27.93 17.66
N SER A 612 13.31 -28.68 18.14
CA SER A 612 13.18 -29.05 19.56
C SER A 612 13.93 -30.34 19.94
N VAL A 613 14.68 -30.93 18.99
CA VAL A 613 15.39 -32.22 19.17
C VAL A 613 16.92 -32.05 19.05
N VAL A 614 17.45 -30.82 18.94
CA VAL A 614 18.90 -30.53 18.78
C VAL A 614 19.40 -29.57 19.84
#